data_AF-A0A0G4IAM7-F1
#
_entry.id   AF-A0A0G4IAM7-F1
#
_cell.length_a   1.000
_cell.length_b   1.000
_cell.length_c   1.000
_cell.angle_alpha   90.00
_cell.angle_beta   90.00
_cell.angle_gamma   90.00
#
_symmetry.space_group_name_H-M   'P 1'
#
loop_
_entity.id
_entity.type
_entity.pdbx_description
1 polymer ?
#
loop_
_entity_poly.entity_id
_entity_poly.type
_entity_poly.pdbx_seq_one_letter_code
_entity_poly.pdbx_strand_id
1 'polypeptide(L)'
;MKASAFQSAVQSSAGSGGISGPSAAFGKILSRPRIEMYFKTATELLTLATFLSQKGCFAFNLTNKGKNEAAGLLSSTSLLMDRDKLGLDPLPDSACPPVHVACHYSMKFQQGRDERETLEKFQRFCVEYCRRGGKDILLISGNPKPKFFDAVSLLRTLQDLAVSATSGMTLLPGRGDVQMDGSGEREMIGEFMGILKRGDVRFGVAFNPFFPEEMERRAERERLRQKIATGLVSHVWVQLGSDVCLLREGLSFLRDVIGGEGETSSSQKRKRKAAETADVKSEEQPTVRVIGSLFVPSKQLLARMKFRPWKGVFLSDEYLSSVEAAEAVTLEVLKAFDEFGVEVLVESAVRGEKDLEALVRLLEKAV
;
A
#
# COMPACT_ATOMS: atom_id res chain seq x y z
N MET A 1 -33.87 -14.11 -17.24
CA MET A 1 -34.23 -14.50 -15.86
C MET A 1 -32.96 -14.95 -15.13
N LYS A 2 -32.76 -14.50 -13.88
CA LYS A 2 -31.52 -14.53 -13.05
C LYS A 2 -30.60 -13.29 -13.10
N ALA A 3 -31.19 -12.10 -12.94
CA ALA A 3 -30.51 -10.88 -12.47
C ALA A 3 -31.00 -10.46 -11.05
N SER A 4 -31.51 -11.41 -10.26
CA SER A 4 -32.34 -11.12 -9.07
C SER A 4 -31.67 -11.43 -7.72
N ALA A 5 -30.47 -12.02 -7.68
CA ALA A 5 -29.86 -12.39 -6.39
C ALA A 5 -29.13 -11.23 -5.68
N PHE A 6 -28.61 -10.24 -6.41
CA PHE A 6 -27.89 -9.09 -5.82
C PHE A 6 -28.83 -7.96 -5.35
N GLN A 7 -30.04 -7.86 -5.92
CA GLN A 7 -31.07 -6.88 -5.51
C GLN A 7 -32.04 -7.40 -4.45
N SER A 8 -32.30 -8.71 -4.36
CA SER A 8 -33.25 -9.25 -3.37
C SER A 8 -32.77 -9.20 -1.91
N ALA A 9 -31.48 -9.06 -1.66
CA ALA A 9 -30.97 -8.80 -0.31
C ALA A 9 -31.18 -7.33 0.15
N VAL A 10 -31.59 -6.44 -0.78
CA VAL A 10 -31.75 -4.99 -0.54
C VAL A 10 -33.22 -4.58 -0.39
N GLN A 11 -34.18 -5.45 -0.72
CA GLN A 11 -35.60 -5.05 -0.83
C GLN A 11 -36.58 -5.65 0.20
N SER A 12 -36.17 -6.53 1.12
CA SER A 12 -37.12 -7.13 2.09
C SER A 12 -37.25 -6.42 3.44
N SER A 13 -36.65 -5.24 3.64
CA SER A 13 -36.80 -4.47 4.90
C SER A 13 -37.14 -2.98 4.73
N ALA A 14 -37.71 -2.58 3.59
CA ALA A 14 -38.14 -1.19 3.38
C ALA A 14 -39.61 -0.96 3.83
N GLY A 15 -39.83 -0.99 5.15
CA GLY A 15 -40.81 -0.12 5.78
C GLY A 15 -40.16 1.24 6.02
N SER A 16 -40.40 2.18 5.12
CA SER A 16 -40.17 3.63 5.23
C SER A 16 -38.98 4.11 6.11
N GLY A 17 -37.84 4.42 5.48
CA GLY A 17 -36.83 5.32 6.08
C GLY A 17 -35.39 5.08 5.59
N GLY A 18 -34.88 5.99 4.75
CA GLY A 18 -33.43 6.21 4.53
C GLY A 18 -32.71 5.20 3.64
N ILE A 19 -32.21 5.66 2.49
CA ILE A 19 -31.34 4.89 1.61
C ILE A 19 -29.96 4.73 2.29
N SER A 20 -29.73 3.55 2.88
CA SER A 20 -28.39 3.03 3.15
C SER A 20 -28.05 1.98 2.10
N GLY A 21 -27.07 2.27 1.23
CA GLY A 21 -26.46 1.25 0.37
C GLY A 21 -25.74 0.17 1.20
N PRO A 22 -25.03 -0.79 0.58
CA PRO A 22 -24.40 -1.94 1.26
C PRO A 22 -23.26 -1.58 2.24
N SER A 23 -23.16 -0.32 2.63
CA SER A 23 -22.20 0.22 3.61
C SER A 23 -22.42 -0.25 5.05
N ALA A 24 -23.53 -0.93 5.38
CA ALA A 24 -23.89 -1.21 6.78
C ALA A 24 -23.55 -2.62 7.29
N ALA A 25 -23.13 -3.56 6.42
CA ALA A 25 -22.94 -4.97 6.81
C ALA A 25 -21.47 -5.42 6.93
N PHE A 26 -20.52 -4.58 6.53
CA PHE A 26 -19.10 -4.89 6.64
C PHE A 26 -18.49 -4.10 7.80
N GLY A 27 -17.62 -4.72 8.61
CA GLY A 27 -16.66 -3.95 9.39
C GLY A 27 -15.99 -2.90 8.49
N LYS A 28 -15.82 -1.66 8.96
CA LYS A 28 -15.35 -0.52 8.14
C LYS A 28 -14.11 -0.86 7.29
N ILE A 29 -13.27 -1.76 7.77
CA ILE A 29 -11.98 -2.15 7.21
C ILE A 29 -12.09 -3.17 6.07
N LEU A 30 -13.04 -4.12 6.16
CA LEU A 30 -13.27 -5.15 5.14
C LEU A 30 -14.18 -4.67 4.00
N SER A 31 -14.87 -3.54 4.21
CA SER A 31 -15.87 -3.01 3.28
C SER A 31 -15.32 -2.49 1.95
N ARG A 32 -14.00 -2.23 1.85
CA ARG A 32 -13.39 -1.53 0.70
C ARG A 32 -12.00 -2.09 0.37
N PRO A 33 -11.91 -3.34 -0.11
CA PRO A 33 -10.62 -3.95 -0.41
C PRO A 33 -9.89 -3.17 -1.50
N ARG A 34 -8.58 -3.13 -1.35
CA ARG A 34 -7.66 -2.72 -2.39
C ARG A 34 -7.38 -3.91 -3.32
N ILE A 35 -7.39 -3.69 -4.62
CA ILE A 35 -7.23 -4.76 -5.62
C ILE A 35 -5.90 -4.58 -6.35
N GLU A 36 -5.07 -5.62 -6.37
CA GLU A 36 -3.91 -5.66 -7.24
C GLU A 36 -4.33 -5.91 -8.69
N MET A 37 -3.92 -5.01 -9.60
CA MET A 37 -4.37 -5.03 -10.98
C MET A 37 -3.48 -5.93 -11.84
N TYR A 38 -4.11 -6.86 -12.55
CA TYR A 38 -3.47 -7.78 -13.47
C TYR A 38 -3.99 -7.57 -14.89
N PHE A 39 -3.18 -6.95 -15.74
CA PHE A 39 -3.54 -6.60 -17.11
C PHE A 39 -2.32 -6.67 -18.03
N LYS A 40 -2.55 -6.75 -19.34
CA LYS A 40 -1.52 -6.73 -20.39
C LYS A 40 -1.59 -5.49 -21.26
N THR A 41 -2.77 -4.85 -21.35
CA THR A 41 -3.01 -3.69 -22.20
C THR A 41 -3.77 -2.59 -21.45
N ALA A 42 -3.70 -1.36 -21.97
CA ALA A 42 -4.48 -0.23 -21.46
C ALA A 42 -6.00 -0.51 -21.51
N THR A 43 -6.48 -1.17 -22.56
CA THR A 43 -7.89 -1.57 -22.69
C THR A 43 -8.29 -2.58 -21.63
N GLU A 44 -7.47 -3.61 -21.37
CA GLU A 44 -7.75 -4.59 -20.31
C GLU A 44 -7.79 -3.92 -18.93
N LEU A 45 -6.87 -2.99 -18.66
CA LEU A 45 -6.87 -2.20 -17.43
C LEU A 45 -8.16 -1.40 -17.26
N LEU A 46 -8.56 -0.66 -18.29
CA LEU A 46 -9.74 0.21 -18.21
C LEU A 46 -11.03 -0.60 -18.05
N THR A 47 -11.21 -1.64 -18.86
CA THR A 47 -12.37 -2.54 -18.75
C THR A 47 -12.47 -3.14 -17.35
N LEU A 48 -11.35 -3.61 -16.80
CA LEU A 48 -11.33 -4.19 -15.46
C LEU A 48 -11.61 -3.15 -14.37
N ALA A 49 -10.99 -1.98 -14.45
CA ALA A 49 -11.19 -0.90 -13.48
C ALA A 49 -12.62 -0.36 -13.49
N THR A 50 -13.24 -0.21 -14.66
CA THR A 50 -14.66 0.13 -14.80
C THR A 50 -15.54 -0.92 -14.16
N PHE A 51 -15.34 -2.20 -14.48
CA PHE A 51 -16.08 -3.31 -13.87
C PHE A 51 -15.99 -3.28 -12.34
N LEU A 52 -14.78 -3.15 -11.79
CA LEU A 52 -14.54 -3.12 -10.34
C LEU A 52 -15.15 -1.86 -9.68
N SER A 53 -15.04 -0.70 -10.32
CA SER A 53 -15.57 0.57 -9.80
C SER A 53 -17.09 0.57 -9.74
N GLN A 54 -17.77 0.02 -10.76
CA GLN A 54 -19.22 -0.19 -10.76
C GLN A 54 -19.69 -1.12 -9.63
N LYS A 55 -18.79 -1.96 -9.11
CA LYS A 55 -19.03 -2.86 -7.98
C LYS A 55 -18.51 -2.32 -6.64
N GLY A 56 -18.12 -1.04 -6.59
CA GLY A 56 -17.72 -0.36 -5.35
C GLY A 56 -16.24 -0.47 -4.98
N CYS A 57 -15.40 -1.07 -5.82
CA CYS A 57 -13.95 -1.15 -5.60
C CYS A 57 -13.25 0.05 -6.25
N PHE A 58 -12.64 0.92 -5.45
CA PHE A 58 -12.01 2.17 -5.93
C PHE A 58 -10.52 2.27 -5.59
N ALA A 59 -9.94 1.26 -4.94
CA ALA A 59 -8.54 1.25 -4.54
C ALA A 59 -7.77 0.21 -5.36
N PHE A 60 -6.80 0.66 -6.15
CA PHE A 60 -6.08 -0.16 -7.12
C PHE A 60 -4.57 -0.13 -6.90
N ASN A 61 -3.93 -1.27 -7.11
CA ASN A 61 -2.48 -1.41 -7.05
C ASN A 61 -1.88 -1.74 -8.42
N LEU A 62 -0.83 -0.99 -8.79
CA LEU A 62 -0.08 -1.20 -10.02
C LEU A 62 1.30 -1.79 -9.69
N THR A 63 1.53 -3.02 -10.13
CA THR A 63 2.79 -3.74 -9.87
C THR A 63 3.91 -3.30 -10.80
N ASN A 64 5.12 -3.13 -10.28
CA ASN A 64 6.34 -2.98 -11.07
C ASN A 64 7.10 -4.30 -11.14
N LYS A 65 7.00 -4.98 -12.29
CA LYS A 65 7.52 -6.33 -12.55
C LYS A 65 8.77 -6.34 -13.44
N GLY A 66 9.18 -5.20 -13.99
CA GLY A 66 10.29 -5.13 -14.94
C GLY A 66 11.02 -3.78 -14.99
N LYS A 67 12.19 -3.82 -15.64
CA LYS A 67 12.94 -2.61 -16.01
C LYS A 67 12.13 -1.81 -17.03
N ASN A 68 12.23 -0.49 -16.99
CA ASN A 68 11.57 0.44 -17.92
C ASN A 68 10.03 0.51 -17.84
N GLU A 69 9.41 -0.07 -16.82
CA GLU A 69 7.95 0.02 -16.65
C GLU A 69 7.46 1.32 -16.02
N ALA A 70 8.35 2.21 -15.55
CA ALA A 70 7.96 3.45 -14.89
C ALA A 70 7.00 4.30 -15.74
N ALA A 71 7.27 4.45 -17.04
CA ALA A 71 6.38 5.17 -17.97
C ALA A 71 5.02 4.46 -18.16
N GLY A 72 5.02 3.13 -18.13
CA GLY A 72 3.80 2.32 -18.16
C GLY A 72 2.95 2.54 -16.91
N LEU A 73 3.56 2.54 -15.72
CA LEU A 73 2.89 2.82 -14.45
C LEU A 73 2.26 4.22 -14.43
N LEU A 74 2.98 5.23 -14.92
CA LEU A 74 2.46 6.60 -15.05
C LEU A 74 1.26 6.66 -16.02
N SER A 75 1.37 6.00 -17.18
CA SER A 75 0.27 5.92 -18.15
C SER A 75 -0.97 5.22 -17.57
N SER A 76 -0.77 4.10 -16.88
CA SER A 76 -1.84 3.37 -16.18
C SER A 76 -2.47 4.20 -15.07
N THR A 77 -1.68 4.98 -14.32
CA THR A 77 -2.20 5.89 -13.29
C THR A 77 -3.12 6.93 -13.90
N SER A 78 -2.72 7.56 -15.01
CA SER A 78 -3.58 8.53 -15.71
C SER A 78 -4.90 7.93 -16.18
N LEU A 79 -4.89 6.67 -16.66
CA LEU A 79 -6.12 6.00 -17.09
C LEU A 79 -7.07 5.73 -15.91
N LEU A 80 -6.52 5.34 -14.75
CA LEU A 80 -7.32 5.05 -13.56
C LEU A 80 -7.83 6.32 -12.85
N MET A 81 -7.11 7.42 -12.93
CA MET A 81 -7.50 8.69 -12.32
C MET A 81 -8.52 9.47 -13.17
N ASP A 82 -8.69 9.10 -14.43
CA ASP A 82 -9.65 9.69 -15.36
C ASP A 82 -11.04 9.05 -15.16
N ARG A 83 -11.91 9.74 -14.41
CA ARG A 83 -13.26 9.25 -14.06
C ARG A 83 -14.16 9.09 -15.27
N ASP A 84 -14.02 9.97 -16.26
CA ASP A 84 -14.81 9.93 -17.50
C ASP A 84 -14.49 8.64 -18.26
N LYS A 85 -13.20 8.27 -18.34
CA LYS A 85 -12.80 6.99 -18.94
C LYS A 85 -13.31 5.78 -18.17
N LEU A 86 -13.46 5.88 -16.85
CA LEU A 86 -14.04 4.79 -16.06
C LEU A 86 -15.55 4.65 -16.23
N GLY A 87 -16.21 5.56 -16.95
CA GLY A 87 -17.68 5.58 -17.07
C GLY A 87 -18.35 5.82 -15.73
N LEU A 88 -17.67 6.53 -14.82
CA LEU A 88 -18.23 6.94 -13.56
C LEU A 88 -18.91 8.29 -13.79
N ASP A 89 -20.25 8.28 -13.86
CA ASP A 89 -21.03 9.51 -13.97
C ASP A 89 -20.58 10.53 -12.90
N PRO A 90 -20.65 11.84 -13.20
CA PRO A 90 -20.51 12.88 -12.20
C PRO A 90 -21.70 12.79 -11.24
N LEU A 91 -21.63 11.83 -10.32
CA LEU A 91 -22.47 11.80 -9.15
C LEU A 91 -22.14 13.04 -8.32
N PRO A 92 -23.14 13.66 -7.68
CA PRO A 92 -22.88 14.77 -6.76
C PRO A 92 -21.79 14.35 -5.77
N ASP A 93 -20.82 15.24 -5.53
CA ASP A 93 -19.50 15.01 -4.91
C ASP A 93 -19.46 14.21 -3.59
N SER A 94 -20.61 13.87 -2.99
CA SER A 94 -20.73 13.10 -1.75
C SER A 94 -21.00 11.60 -1.91
N ALA A 95 -21.38 11.09 -3.09
CA ALA A 95 -21.86 9.70 -3.21
C ALA A 95 -20.82 8.68 -3.70
N CYS A 96 -19.85 9.10 -4.51
CA CYS A 96 -18.85 8.20 -5.09
C CYS A 96 -17.47 8.47 -4.47
N PRO A 97 -16.84 7.48 -3.83
CA PRO A 97 -15.52 7.68 -3.26
C PRO A 97 -14.45 7.99 -4.33
N PRO A 98 -13.36 8.69 -3.94
CA PRO A 98 -12.26 8.94 -4.85
C PRO A 98 -11.56 7.63 -5.24
N VAL A 99 -11.13 7.56 -6.50
CA VAL A 99 -10.24 6.49 -6.96
C VAL A 99 -8.88 6.68 -6.32
N HIS A 100 -8.32 5.58 -5.81
CA HIS A 100 -7.03 5.57 -5.14
C HIS A 100 -6.10 4.58 -5.81
N VAL A 101 -5.08 5.08 -6.50
CA VAL A 101 -4.03 4.24 -7.08
C VAL A 101 -2.83 4.23 -6.15
N ALA A 102 -2.23 3.06 -5.93
CA ALA A 102 -0.90 2.92 -5.35
C ALA A 102 0.03 2.22 -6.34
N CYS A 103 1.19 2.81 -6.60
CA CYS A 103 2.19 2.25 -7.51
C CYS A 103 3.31 1.56 -6.75
N HIS A 104 3.67 0.36 -7.16
CA HIS A 104 4.91 -0.25 -6.69
C HIS A 104 6.09 0.43 -7.39
N TYR A 105 7.13 0.77 -6.64
CA TYR A 105 8.39 1.25 -7.18
C TYR A 105 9.51 0.32 -6.72
N SER A 106 9.98 -0.52 -7.65
CA SER A 106 11.02 -1.51 -7.36
C SER A 106 12.40 -0.90 -7.54
N MET A 107 13.13 -0.70 -6.44
CA MET A 107 14.50 -0.20 -6.47
C MET A 107 15.37 -1.07 -7.38
N LYS A 108 15.24 -2.40 -7.31
CA LYS A 108 15.92 -3.35 -8.21
C LYS A 108 15.70 -3.06 -9.70
N PHE A 109 14.51 -2.64 -10.09
CA PHE A 109 14.18 -2.42 -11.51
C PHE A 109 14.42 -1.00 -11.99
N GLN A 110 14.45 -0.03 -11.08
CA GLN A 110 14.59 1.39 -11.40
C GLN A 110 15.97 1.96 -11.03
N GLN A 111 16.98 1.10 -10.86
CA GLN A 111 18.35 1.56 -10.59
C GLN A 111 18.89 2.40 -11.76
N GLY A 112 19.56 3.50 -11.41
CA GLY A 112 20.50 4.20 -12.27
C GLY A 112 21.87 3.52 -12.30
N ARG A 113 22.84 4.19 -12.93
CA ARG A 113 24.25 3.76 -12.89
C ARG A 113 24.86 3.91 -11.49
N ASP A 114 24.35 4.87 -10.72
CA ASP A 114 24.78 5.20 -9.36
C ASP A 114 23.58 5.66 -8.50
N GLU A 115 23.87 6.05 -7.26
CA GLU A 115 22.86 6.54 -6.31
C GLU A 115 22.20 7.83 -6.77
N ARG A 116 22.96 8.75 -7.37
CA ARG A 116 22.46 10.05 -7.84
C ARG A 116 21.44 9.84 -8.97
N GLU A 117 21.80 9.08 -9.99
CA GLU A 117 20.88 8.79 -11.10
C GLU A 117 19.64 8.03 -10.63
N THR A 118 19.79 7.13 -9.64
CA THR A 118 18.66 6.42 -9.05
C THR A 118 17.71 7.37 -8.32
N LEU A 119 18.26 8.30 -7.53
CA LEU A 119 17.49 9.33 -6.84
C LEU A 119 16.78 10.26 -7.83
N GLU A 120 17.47 10.76 -8.85
CA GLU A 120 16.88 11.63 -9.87
C GLU A 120 15.71 10.96 -10.62
N LYS A 121 15.88 9.68 -10.99
CA LYS A 121 14.81 8.87 -11.59
C LYS A 121 13.60 8.74 -10.66
N PHE A 122 13.84 8.53 -9.37
CA PHE A 122 12.79 8.42 -8.38
C PHE A 122 12.05 9.74 -8.16
N GLN A 123 12.77 10.86 -8.03
CA GLN A 123 12.20 12.19 -7.87
C GLN A 123 11.33 12.57 -9.06
N ARG A 124 11.85 12.37 -10.29
CA ARG A 124 11.08 12.60 -11.52
C ARG A 124 9.82 11.74 -11.58
N PHE A 125 9.92 10.47 -11.19
CA PHE A 125 8.75 9.59 -11.12
C PHE A 125 7.70 10.11 -10.14
N CYS A 126 8.10 10.56 -8.94
CA CYS A 126 7.18 11.09 -7.94
C CYS A 126 6.44 12.33 -8.45
N VAL A 127 7.17 13.28 -9.05
CA VAL A 127 6.58 14.50 -9.64
C VAL A 127 5.55 14.14 -10.70
N GLU A 128 5.93 13.30 -11.67
CA GLU A 128 5.01 12.87 -12.73
C GLU A 128 3.82 12.05 -12.21
N TYR A 129 4.04 11.23 -11.19
CA TYR A 129 2.98 10.44 -10.57
C TYR A 129 1.95 11.33 -9.88
N CYS A 130 2.40 12.34 -9.13
CA CYS A 130 1.52 13.32 -8.49
C CYS A 130 0.77 14.22 -9.49
N ARG A 131 1.43 14.66 -10.57
CA ARG A 131 0.77 15.40 -11.67
C ARG A 131 -0.39 14.63 -12.30
N ARG A 132 -0.33 13.30 -12.24
CA ARG A 132 -1.36 12.39 -12.76
C ARG A 132 -2.41 11.99 -11.71
N GLY A 133 -2.39 12.63 -10.54
CA GLY A 133 -3.32 12.38 -9.43
C GLY A 133 -2.87 11.28 -8.46
N GLY A 134 -1.77 10.58 -8.74
CA GLY A 134 -1.21 9.55 -7.88
C GLY A 134 -0.67 10.12 -6.56
N LYS A 135 -0.81 9.35 -5.47
CA LYS A 135 -0.33 9.78 -4.14
C LYS A 135 0.52 8.74 -3.44
N ASP A 136 0.20 7.46 -3.57
CA ASP A 136 0.86 6.40 -2.78
C ASP A 136 1.84 5.59 -3.62
N ILE A 137 3.08 5.51 -3.13
CA ILE A 137 4.14 4.72 -3.75
C ILE A 137 4.61 3.66 -2.75
N LEU A 138 4.43 2.39 -3.08
CA LEU A 138 5.01 1.28 -2.34
C LEU A 138 6.46 1.06 -2.78
N LEU A 139 7.42 1.43 -1.92
CA LEU A 139 8.85 1.21 -2.11
C LEU A 139 9.22 -0.24 -1.84
N ILE A 140 9.77 -0.89 -2.85
CA ILE A 140 10.19 -2.29 -2.78
C ILE A 140 11.66 -2.37 -3.12
N SER A 141 12.51 -2.88 -2.22
CA SER A 141 13.93 -3.05 -2.54
C SER A 141 14.13 -4.05 -3.69
N GLY A 142 13.30 -5.08 -3.76
CA GLY A 142 13.40 -6.18 -4.72
C GLY A 142 14.28 -7.31 -4.20
N ASN A 143 14.24 -8.46 -4.89
CA ASN A 143 14.99 -9.66 -4.53
C ASN A 143 15.75 -10.21 -5.76
N PRO A 144 17.10 -10.40 -5.71
CA PRO A 144 17.98 -9.98 -4.63
C PRO A 144 17.93 -8.46 -4.44
N LYS A 145 18.26 -8.01 -3.22
CA LYS A 145 18.32 -6.58 -2.91
C LYS A 145 19.39 -5.93 -3.79
N PRO A 146 19.18 -4.69 -4.25
CA PRO A 146 20.20 -3.92 -4.95
C PRO A 146 21.44 -3.77 -4.07
N LYS A 147 22.63 -3.79 -4.68
CA LYS A 147 23.90 -3.82 -3.95
C LYS A 147 24.23 -2.52 -3.23
N PHE A 148 23.77 -1.38 -3.74
CA PHE A 148 24.23 -0.06 -3.27
C PHE A 148 23.09 0.86 -2.80
N PHE A 149 21.90 0.77 -3.40
CA PHE A 149 20.81 1.71 -3.10
C PHE A 149 19.47 0.98 -2.97
N ASP A 150 19.08 0.69 -1.73
CA ASP A 150 17.81 0.03 -1.39
C ASP A 150 16.76 1.04 -0.87
N ALA A 151 15.61 0.54 -0.43
CA ALA A 151 14.53 1.41 0.06
C ALA A 151 14.89 2.14 1.36
N VAL A 152 15.76 1.57 2.21
CA VAL A 152 16.24 2.22 3.43
C VAL A 152 17.19 3.36 3.06
N SER A 153 18.14 3.10 2.16
CA SER A 153 19.07 4.13 1.66
C SER A 153 18.32 5.30 1.04
N LEU A 154 17.34 5.02 0.15
CA LEU A 154 16.52 6.06 -0.47
C LEU A 154 15.80 6.94 0.57
N LEU A 155 15.10 6.33 1.54
CA LEU A 155 14.36 7.09 2.55
C LEU A 155 15.28 7.95 3.42
N ARG A 156 16.47 7.46 3.77
CA ARG A 156 17.48 8.25 4.51
C ARG A 156 17.96 9.45 3.69
N THR A 157 18.31 9.23 2.42
CA THR A 157 18.71 10.33 1.52
C THR A 157 17.62 11.39 1.39
N LEU A 158 16.34 10.98 1.30
CA LEU A 158 15.22 11.92 1.26
C LEU A 158 15.04 12.69 2.57
N GLN A 159 15.24 12.02 3.72
CA GLN A 159 15.21 12.67 5.03
C GLN A 159 16.32 13.73 5.13
N ASP A 160 17.54 13.40 4.75
CA ASP A 160 18.68 14.33 4.77
C ASP A 160 18.45 15.55 3.88
N LEU A 161 17.86 15.34 2.69
CA LEU A 161 17.47 16.42 1.78
C LEU A 161 16.38 17.32 2.39
N ALA A 162 15.39 16.75 3.07
CA ALA A 162 14.33 17.50 3.74
C ALA A 162 14.85 18.36 4.90
N VAL A 163 15.81 17.84 5.67
CA VAL A 163 16.48 18.58 6.75
C VAL A 163 17.35 19.72 6.19
N SER A 164 18.13 19.43 5.14
CA SER A 164 19.01 20.40 4.48
C SER A 164 18.23 21.56 3.86
N ALA A 165 17.10 21.27 3.20
CA ALA A 165 16.22 22.27 2.60
C ALA A 165 15.52 23.16 3.62
N THR A 166 15.40 22.72 4.88
CA THR A 166 14.83 23.53 5.97
C THR A 166 15.88 24.41 6.64
N SER A 167 17.14 23.99 6.61
CA SER A 167 18.27 24.70 7.23
C SER A 167 18.94 25.74 6.32
N GLY A 168 18.44 25.93 5.08
CA GLY A 168 19.03 26.84 4.10
C GLY A 168 20.42 26.42 3.60
N MET A 169 20.84 25.18 3.89
CA MET A 169 22.18 24.67 3.59
C MET A 169 22.09 23.62 2.49
N THR A 170 22.32 24.01 1.24
CA THR A 170 22.26 23.09 0.09
C THR A 170 23.50 22.21 0.05
N LEU A 171 23.43 21.03 0.66
CA LEU A 171 24.42 19.97 0.49
C LEU A 171 23.97 19.06 -0.66
N LEU A 172 24.39 19.36 -1.88
CA LEU A 172 24.38 18.35 -2.95
C LEU A 172 25.63 17.46 -2.78
N PRO A 173 25.49 16.13 -2.73
CA PRO A 173 26.63 15.24 -2.66
C PRO A 173 27.37 15.21 -4.02
N GLY A 174 28.68 15.46 -3.99
CA GLY A 174 29.60 15.23 -5.11
C GLY A 174 29.89 16.44 -5.99
N ARG A 175 30.85 17.28 -5.58
CA ARG A 175 31.53 18.22 -6.48
C ARG A 175 32.48 17.45 -7.40
N GLY A 176 32.06 17.28 -8.65
CA GLY A 176 32.93 17.16 -9.81
C GLY A 176 32.39 18.12 -10.85
N ASP A 177 33.19 19.12 -11.24
CA ASP A 177 32.80 20.22 -12.10
C ASP A 177 32.28 19.72 -13.46
N VAL A 178 30.96 19.73 -13.63
CA VAL A 178 30.30 19.66 -14.93
C VAL A 178 29.25 20.76 -14.96
N GLN A 179 29.55 21.84 -15.68
CA GLN A 179 28.58 22.86 -16.07
C GLN A 179 27.60 22.23 -17.06
N MET A 180 26.43 21.84 -16.56
CA MET A 180 25.22 21.62 -17.35
C MET A 180 24.20 22.70 -16.99
N ASP A 181 23.25 22.96 -17.87
CA ASP A 181 22.21 24.00 -17.79
C ASP A 181 21.21 23.76 -16.65
N GLY A 182 21.68 23.86 -15.40
CA GLY A 182 20.99 23.47 -14.17
C GLY A 182 19.75 24.29 -13.76
N SER A 183 18.98 24.83 -14.70
CA SER A 183 17.66 25.42 -14.45
C SER A 183 16.59 24.34 -14.29
N GLY A 184 16.49 23.39 -15.23
CA GLY A 184 15.48 22.33 -15.20
C GLY A 184 15.68 21.30 -14.09
N GLU A 185 16.93 20.97 -13.74
CA GLU A 185 17.23 20.06 -12.62
C GLU A 185 16.85 20.70 -11.28
N ARG A 186 17.15 22.00 -11.09
CA ARG A 186 16.77 22.74 -9.88
C ARG A 186 15.26 22.89 -9.76
N GLU A 187 14.57 23.13 -10.87
CA GLU A 187 13.11 23.22 -10.90
C GLU A 187 12.48 21.88 -10.49
N MET A 188 12.95 20.76 -11.06
CA MET A 188 12.46 19.41 -10.73
C MET A 188 12.68 19.06 -9.25
N ILE A 189 13.88 19.34 -8.71
CA ILE A 189 14.18 19.12 -7.29
C ILE A 189 13.28 20.02 -6.43
N GLY A 190 13.11 21.30 -6.80
CA GLY A 190 12.24 22.22 -6.09
C GLY A 190 10.78 21.74 -6.03
N GLU A 191 10.25 21.27 -7.16
CA GLU A 191 8.91 20.70 -7.25
C GLU A 191 8.77 19.41 -6.43
N PHE A 192 9.75 18.50 -6.54
CA PHE A 192 9.79 17.27 -5.74
C PHE A 192 9.78 17.58 -4.24
N MET A 193 10.61 18.52 -3.78
CA MET A 193 10.63 18.92 -2.38
C MET A 193 9.32 19.60 -1.98
N GLY A 194 8.68 20.32 -2.89
CA GLY A 194 7.35 20.89 -2.69
C GLY A 194 6.28 19.82 -2.44
N ILE A 195 6.17 18.81 -3.31
CA ILE A 195 5.20 17.72 -3.16
C ILE A 195 5.48 16.87 -1.91
N LEU A 196 6.75 16.68 -1.56
CA LEU A 196 7.15 15.95 -0.35
C LEU A 196 6.73 16.69 0.92
N LYS A 197 7.02 18.00 1.00
CA LYS A 197 6.67 18.83 2.17
C LYS A 197 5.16 18.98 2.36
N ARG A 198 4.40 19.04 1.27
CA ARG A 198 2.92 19.10 1.32
C ARG A 198 2.26 17.75 1.62
N GLY A 199 3.01 16.64 1.55
CA GLY A 199 2.45 15.30 1.68
C GLY A 199 1.60 14.88 0.47
N ASP A 200 1.80 15.50 -0.69
CA ASP A 200 1.12 15.14 -1.95
C ASP A 200 1.56 13.74 -2.41
N VAL A 201 2.80 13.37 -2.08
CA VAL A 201 3.36 12.02 -2.26
C VAL A 201 3.55 11.34 -0.91
N ARG A 202 3.17 10.06 -0.83
CA ARG A 202 3.17 9.23 0.37
C ARG A 202 3.91 7.93 0.12
N PHE A 203 4.86 7.60 0.99
CA PHE A 203 5.68 6.40 0.82
C PHE A 203 5.21 5.25 1.68
N GLY A 204 5.08 4.09 1.04
CA GLY A 204 4.76 2.81 1.64
C GLY A 204 5.98 1.91 1.63
N VAL A 205 6.08 1.02 2.60
CA VAL A 205 7.20 0.08 2.68
C VAL A 205 6.70 -1.33 2.95
N ALA A 206 7.34 -2.32 2.31
CA ALA A 206 7.06 -3.72 2.59
C ALA A 206 7.67 -4.17 3.94
N PHE A 207 6.96 -5.08 4.61
CA PHE A 207 7.37 -5.81 5.81
C PHE A 207 6.96 -7.28 5.70
N ASN A 208 7.88 -8.20 5.98
CA ASN A 208 7.60 -9.63 5.95
C ASN A 208 7.77 -10.26 7.36
N PRO A 209 6.67 -10.64 8.04
CA PRO A 209 6.76 -11.30 9.34
C PRO A 209 7.06 -12.80 9.25
N PHE A 210 6.99 -13.39 8.06
CA PHE A 210 6.95 -14.85 7.85
C PHE A 210 8.30 -15.50 7.54
N PHE A 211 9.42 -14.85 7.85
CA PHE A 211 10.70 -15.54 7.74
C PHE A 211 10.75 -16.72 8.72
N PRO A 212 11.12 -17.94 8.29
CA PRO A 212 11.17 -19.10 9.18
C PRO A 212 12.19 -18.93 10.31
N GLU A 213 13.34 -18.33 10.00
CA GLU A 213 14.42 -18.13 10.96
C GLU A 213 14.20 -16.87 11.79
N GLU A 214 14.35 -16.99 13.10
CA GLU A 214 14.19 -15.86 14.03
C GLU A 214 15.17 -14.71 13.72
N MET A 215 16.39 -15.05 13.34
CA MET A 215 17.41 -14.06 12.97
C MET A 215 17.01 -13.24 11.75
N GLU A 216 16.38 -13.86 10.75
CA GLU A 216 15.85 -13.15 9.57
C GLU A 216 14.67 -12.25 9.94
N ARG A 217 13.77 -12.73 10.82
CA ARG A 217 12.68 -11.90 11.36
C ARG A 217 13.22 -10.68 12.12
N ARG A 218 14.22 -10.87 12.99
CA ARG A 218 14.89 -9.76 13.71
C ARG A 218 15.52 -8.76 12.74
N ALA A 219 16.23 -9.23 11.72
CA ALA A 219 16.82 -8.37 10.70
C ALA A 219 15.78 -7.58 9.90
N GLU A 220 14.64 -8.19 9.55
CA GLU A 220 13.56 -7.49 8.84
C GLU A 220 12.85 -6.46 9.73
N ARG A 221 12.60 -6.79 11.01
CA ARG A 221 12.06 -5.84 12.00
C ARG A 221 12.99 -4.63 12.17
N GLU A 222 14.30 -4.85 12.27
CA GLU A 222 15.28 -3.77 12.36
C GLU A 222 15.30 -2.89 11.11
N ARG A 223 15.29 -3.50 9.92
CA ARG A 223 15.16 -2.73 8.67
C ARG A 223 13.88 -1.91 8.63
N LEU A 224 12.76 -2.44 9.13
CA LEU A 224 11.51 -1.67 9.18
C LEU A 224 11.63 -0.48 10.13
N ARG A 225 12.22 -0.65 11.33
CA ARG A 225 12.48 0.46 12.25
C ARG A 225 13.28 1.57 11.58
N GLN A 226 14.32 1.20 10.83
CA GLN A 226 15.13 2.17 10.09
C GLN A 226 14.34 2.96 9.04
N LYS A 227 13.38 2.32 8.35
CA LYS A 227 12.50 3.02 7.40
C LYS A 227 11.55 3.96 8.13
N ILE A 228 10.88 3.48 9.18
CA ILE A 228 9.90 4.26 9.95
C ILE A 228 10.57 5.48 10.64
N ALA A 229 11.78 5.30 11.17
CA ALA A 229 12.56 6.36 11.83
C ALA A 229 12.91 7.54 10.90
N THR A 230 12.74 7.40 9.59
CA THR A 230 12.91 8.54 8.66
C THR A 230 11.79 9.57 8.76
N GLY A 231 10.64 9.20 9.34
CA GLY A 231 9.43 10.03 9.39
C GLY A 231 8.71 10.18 8.05
N LEU A 232 9.20 9.54 6.98
CA LEU A 232 8.64 9.63 5.62
C LEU A 232 7.67 8.50 5.27
N VAL A 233 7.60 7.46 6.11
CA VAL A 233 6.73 6.29 5.88
C VAL A 233 5.31 6.61 6.35
N SER A 234 4.36 6.49 5.43
CA SER A 234 2.94 6.73 5.66
C SER A 234 2.10 5.45 5.76
N HIS A 235 2.64 4.33 5.26
CA HIS A 235 1.97 3.04 5.32
C HIS A 235 2.96 1.86 5.26
N VAL A 236 2.62 0.75 5.92
CA VAL A 236 3.38 -0.49 5.92
C VAL A 236 2.54 -1.58 5.26
N TRP A 237 3.14 -2.29 4.31
CA TRP A 237 2.50 -3.36 3.54
C TRP A 237 3.02 -4.69 4.06
N VAL A 238 2.15 -5.43 4.72
CA VAL A 238 2.45 -6.75 5.28
C VAL A 238 2.38 -7.77 4.15
N GLN A 239 3.51 -8.42 3.90
CA GLN A 239 3.65 -9.50 2.92
C GLN A 239 2.60 -10.58 3.16
N LEU A 240 2.23 -11.32 2.13
CA LEU A 240 1.35 -12.48 2.27
C LEU A 240 2.03 -13.65 3.04
N GLY A 241 1.28 -14.29 3.95
CA GLY A 241 1.63 -15.59 4.51
C GLY A 241 0.48 -16.27 5.25
N SER A 242 0.66 -17.54 5.63
CA SER A 242 -0.38 -18.36 6.28
C SER A 242 -0.12 -18.66 7.77
N ASP A 243 1.01 -18.24 8.32
CA ASP A 243 1.30 -18.46 9.75
C ASP A 243 0.64 -17.36 10.59
N VAL A 244 -0.57 -17.65 11.09
CA VAL A 244 -1.37 -16.67 11.84
C VAL A 244 -0.67 -16.22 13.13
N CYS A 245 0.16 -17.08 13.74
CA CYS A 245 0.91 -16.72 14.95
C CYS A 245 1.98 -15.68 14.62
N LEU A 246 2.82 -15.94 13.61
CA LEU A 246 3.83 -14.98 13.15
C LEU A 246 3.20 -13.69 12.62
N LEU A 247 2.05 -13.77 11.97
CA LEU A 247 1.30 -12.59 11.54
C LEU A 247 0.92 -11.72 12.75
N ARG A 248 0.28 -12.30 13.77
CA ARG A 248 -0.15 -11.58 14.98
C ARG A 248 1.03 -10.97 15.74
N GLU A 249 2.14 -11.70 15.88
CA GLU A 249 3.37 -11.16 16.43
C GLU A 249 3.89 -9.97 15.60
N GLY A 250 3.87 -10.11 14.27
CA GLY A 250 4.25 -9.06 13.33
C GLY A 250 3.39 -7.81 13.47
N LEU A 251 2.06 -7.97 13.54
CA LEU A 251 1.11 -6.87 13.71
C LEU A 251 1.25 -6.21 15.10
N SER A 252 1.49 -6.97 16.16
CA SER A 252 1.82 -6.42 17.48
C SER A 252 3.08 -5.57 17.43
N PHE A 253 4.14 -6.09 16.82
CA PHE A 253 5.36 -5.32 16.62
C PHE A 253 5.13 -4.02 15.82
N LEU A 254 4.30 -4.06 14.76
CA LEU A 254 3.95 -2.86 14.00
C LEU A 254 3.23 -1.83 14.85
N ARG A 255 2.25 -2.25 15.66
CA ARG A 255 1.55 -1.36 16.59
C ARG A 255 2.51 -0.68 17.55
N ASP A 256 3.49 -1.41 18.09
CA ASP A 256 4.45 -0.86 19.04
C ASP A 256 5.39 0.17 18.37
N VAL A 257 5.86 -0.13 17.15
CA VAL A 257 6.78 0.75 16.40
C VAL A 257 6.07 1.98 15.84
N ILE A 258 4.81 1.86 15.42
CA ILE A 258 4.03 2.96 14.84
C ILE A 258 3.37 3.82 15.94
N GLY A 259 2.87 3.17 17.01
CA GLY A 259 2.12 3.82 18.09
C GLY A 259 2.97 4.58 19.11
N GLY A 260 4.30 4.46 19.06
CA GLY A 260 5.19 5.25 19.91
C GLY A 260 5.20 4.85 21.39
N GLU A 261 4.79 3.64 21.75
CA GLU A 261 5.00 3.07 23.09
C GLU A 261 6.26 2.18 23.15
N GLY A 262 7.33 2.61 22.47
CA GLY A 262 8.65 2.01 22.62
C GLY A 262 9.25 2.35 23.98
N GLU A 263 9.42 1.33 24.82
CA GLU A 263 10.19 1.25 26.07
C GLU A 263 11.33 2.27 26.18
N THR A 264 11.02 3.49 26.60
CA THR A 264 12.02 4.43 27.13
C THR A 264 11.44 5.12 28.36
N SER A 265 11.89 4.64 29.51
CA SER A 265 12.00 5.39 30.75
C SER A 265 10.69 5.80 31.43
N SER A 266 10.32 5.00 32.43
CA SER A 266 9.35 5.24 33.52
C SER A 266 9.51 6.57 34.31
N SER A 267 10.37 7.49 33.87
CA SER A 267 10.61 8.79 34.49
C SER A 267 9.93 9.97 33.78
N GLN A 268 9.43 9.83 32.54
CA GLN A 268 8.76 10.92 31.82
C GLN A 268 7.23 10.96 31.99
N LYS A 269 6.61 9.88 32.49
CA LYS A 269 5.15 9.79 32.71
C LYS A 269 4.62 10.71 33.82
N ARG A 270 5.50 11.21 34.70
CA ARG A 270 5.15 12.21 35.73
C ARG A 270 5.23 13.68 35.26
N LYS A 271 5.88 13.98 34.14
CA LYS A 271 5.97 15.37 33.61
C LYS A 271 4.89 15.73 32.59
N ARG A 272 4.25 14.74 31.95
CA ARG A 272 3.19 14.99 30.96
C ARG A 272 1.81 15.28 31.57
N LYS A 273 1.59 14.97 32.85
CA LYS A 273 0.31 15.25 33.54
C LYS A 273 0.23 16.62 34.22
N ALA A 274 1.21 17.50 33.98
CA ALA A 274 1.31 18.82 34.61
C ALA A 274 1.36 19.99 33.62
N ALA A 275 1.19 19.74 32.31
CA ALA A 275 1.19 20.76 31.27
C ALA A 275 -0.14 20.81 30.48
N GLU A 276 -1.22 20.39 31.12
CA GLU A 276 -2.57 20.43 30.56
C GLU A 276 -3.24 21.77 30.92
N THR A 277 -2.64 22.86 30.44
CA THR A 277 -3.26 24.19 30.31
C THR A 277 -2.50 24.96 29.24
N ALA A 278 -2.84 24.70 27.98
CA ALA A 278 -2.69 25.65 26.87
C ALA A 278 -3.38 25.09 25.62
N ASP A 279 -4.37 25.83 25.12
CA ASP A 279 -5.02 25.70 23.82
C ASP A 279 -4.00 25.82 22.68
N VAL A 280 -3.27 24.74 22.40
CA VAL A 280 -2.54 24.55 21.16
C VAL A 280 -3.18 23.37 20.47
N LYS A 281 -3.83 23.63 19.32
CA LYS A 281 -4.24 22.59 18.36
C LYS A 281 -3.00 21.77 18.04
N SER A 282 -2.82 20.64 18.71
CA SER A 282 -1.81 19.66 18.35
C SER A 282 -2.15 19.19 16.95
N GLU A 283 -1.31 19.51 15.97
CA GLU A 283 -1.34 18.84 14.68
C GLU A 283 -1.17 17.35 14.95
N GLU A 284 -2.25 16.58 14.84
CA GLU A 284 -2.22 15.12 14.94
C GLU A 284 -1.24 14.62 13.88
N GLN A 285 -0.12 14.04 14.33
CA GLN A 285 0.78 13.40 13.39
C GLN A 285 0.04 12.25 12.69
N PRO A 286 0.13 12.14 11.36
CA PRO A 286 -0.59 11.12 10.63
C PRO A 286 -0.12 9.73 11.07
N THR A 287 -1.05 8.93 11.57
CA THR A 287 -0.80 7.54 11.96
C THR A 287 -0.40 6.71 10.74
N VAL A 288 0.72 5.99 10.81
CA VAL A 288 1.15 5.09 9.73
C VAL A 288 0.11 3.98 9.54
N ARG A 289 -0.45 3.86 8.34
CA ARG A 289 -1.47 2.84 8.03
C ARG A 289 -0.84 1.47 7.82
N VAL A 290 -1.57 0.40 8.08
CA VAL A 290 -1.12 -0.96 7.80
C VAL A 290 -2.03 -1.58 6.74
N ILE A 291 -1.43 -2.16 5.70
CA ILE A 291 -2.13 -2.83 4.60
C ILE A 291 -1.65 -4.27 4.56
N GLY A 292 -2.57 -5.23 4.61
CA GLY A 292 -2.30 -6.65 4.66
C GLY A 292 -2.65 -7.35 3.36
N SER A 293 -1.69 -8.07 2.78
CA SER A 293 -1.91 -8.87 1.59
C SER A 293 -2.66 -10.16 1.87
N LEU A 294 -3.64 -10.49 1.04
CA LEU A 294 -4.33 -11.76 1.04
C LEU A 294 -4.46 -12.36 -0.36
N PHE A 295 -4.63 -13.67 -0.40
CA PHE A 295 -5.15 -14.37 -1.56
C PHE A 295 -6.58 -14.84 -1.32
N VAL A 296 -7.40 -14.75 -2.37
CA VAL A 296 -8.65 -15.51 -2.47
C VAL A 296 -8.30 -16.96 -2.85
N PRO A 297 -8.54 -17.96 -1.99
CA PRO A 297 -8.17 -19.35 -2.26
C PRO A 297 -8.85 -19.93 -3.49
N SER A 298 -8.11 -20.71 -4.27
CA SER A 298 -8.65 -21.47 -5.40
C SER A 298 -7.74 -22.64 -5.74
N LYS A 299 -8.29 -23.68 -6.40
CA LYS A 299 -7.50 -24.85 -6.84
C LYS A 299 -6.30 -24.44 -7.71
N GLN A 300 -6.49 -23.47 -8.60
CA GLN A 300 -5.43 -22.97 -9.47
C GLN A 300 -4.33 -22.24 -8.67
N LEU A 301 -4.72 -21.41 -7.70
CA LEU A 301 -3.77 -20.74 -6.82
C LEU A 301 -2.93 -21.74 -6.04
N LEU A 302 -3.58 -22.72 -5.38
CA LEU A 302 -2.87 -23.70 -4.57
C LEU A 302 -1.93 -24.55 -5.43
N ALA A 303 -2.38 -24.99 -6.60
CA ALA A 303 -1.52 -25.72 -7.54
C ALA A 303 -0.30 -24.89 -7.96
N ARG A 304 -0.50 -23.60 -8.27
CA ARG A 304 0.59 -22.68 -8.61
C ARG A 304 1.58 -22.52 -7.47
N MET A 305 1.09 -22.34 -6.24
CA MET A 305 1.94 -22.13 -5.08
C MET A 305 2.67 -23.41 -4.64
N LYS A 306 2.08 -24.59 -4.84
CA LYS A 306 2.78 -25.88 -4.66
C LYS A 306 3.89 -26.08 -5.70
N PHE A 307 3.59 -25.78 -6.96
CA PHE A 307 4.54 -26.02 -8.06
C PHE A 307 5.68 -24.99 -8.07
N ARG A 308 5.35 -23.72 -7.85
CA ARG A 308 6.32 -22.62 -7.87
C ARG A 308 5.96 -21.58 -6.81
N PRO A 309 6.30 -21.83 -5.53
CA PRO A 309 6.11 -20.88 -4.46
C PRO A 309 6.73 -19.53 -4.81
N TRP A 310 6.07 -18.44 -4.42
CA TRP A 310 6.64 -17.11 -4.59
C TRP A 310 7.72 -16.87 -3.54
N LYS A 311 8.85 -16.31 -3.96
CA LYS A 311 9.97 -16.07 -3.06
C LYS A 311 9.57 -15.08 -1.97
N GLY A 312 9.70 -15.49 -0.71
CA GLY A 312 9.34 -14.68 0.46
C GLY A 312 7.87 -14.74 0.85
N VAL A 313 7.04 -15.54 0.17
CA VAL A 313 5.69 -15.91 0.63
C VAL A 313 5.79 -17.24 1.35
N PHE A 314 5.24 -17.32 2.56
CA PHE A 314 5.16 -18.55 3.33
C PHE A 314 3.72 -19.06 3.36
N LEU A 315 3.48 -20.27 2.81
CA LEU A 315 2.21 -20.97 2.93
C LEU A 315 2.46 -22.35 3.53
N SER A 316 1.74 -22.69 4.59
CA SER A 316 1.85 -23.95 5.31
C SER A 316 1.30 -25.12 4.49
N ASP A 317 1.72 -26.33 4.82
CA ASP A 317 1.19 -27.55 4.19
C ASP A 317 -0.32 -27.66 4.38
N GLU A 318 -0.84 -27.25 5.54
CA GLU A 318 -2.27 -27.15 5.81
C GLU A 318 -2.96 -26.18 4.85
N TYR A 319 -2.44 -24.95 4.69
CA TYR A 319 -2.98 -23.98 3.75
C TYR A 319 -2.99 -24.54 2.31
N LEU A 320 -1.95 -25.28 1.93
CA LEU A 320 -1.85 -25.83 0.59
C LEU A 320 -2.68 -27.12 0.42
N SER A 321 -3.16 -27.75 1.49
CA SER A 321 -3.80 -29.08 1.44
C SER A 321 -5.10 -29.08 0.62
N SER A 322 -5.99 -28.11 0.83
CA SER A 322 -7.27 -27.97 0.13
C SER A 322 -7.73 -26.51 0.07
N VAL A 323 -8.76 -26.22 -0.75
CA VAL A 323 -9.33 -24.86 -0.82
C VAL A 323 -10.03 -24.52 0.49
N GLU A 324 -10.66 -25.50 1.13
CA GLU A 324 -11.36 -25.36 2.40
C GLU A 324 -10.40 -25.02 3.54
N ALA A 325 -9.23 -25.70 3.60
CA ALA A 325 -8.19 -25.39 4.57
C ALA A 325 -7.57 -24.01 4.33
N ALA A 326 -7.30 -23.66 3.07
CA ALA A 326 -6.85 -22.32 2.71
C ALA A 326 -7.87 -21.24 3.09
N GLU A 327 -9.17 -21.45 2.83
CA GLU A 327 -10.23 -20.52 3.25
C GLU A 327 -10.24 -20.37 4.78
N ALA A 328 -10.17 -21.46 5.54
CA ALA A 328 -10.15 -21.41 7.00
C ALA A 328 -8.98 -20.57 7.54
N VAL A 329 -7.77 -20.78 7.04
CA VAL A 329 -6.60 -19.98 7.44
C VAL A 329 -6.73 -18.53 6.99
N THR A 330 -7.23 -18.25 5.78
CA THR A 330 -7.45 -16.87 5.33
C THR A 330 -8.47 -16.14 6.18
N LEU A 331 -9.50 -16.81 6.70
CA LEU A 331 -10.45 -16.21 7.64
C LEU A 331 -9.78 -15.84 8.97
N GLU A 332 -8.86 -16.66 9.48
CA GLU A 332 -8.08 -16.32 10.68
C GLU A 332 -7.12 -15.12 10.43
N VAL A 333 -6.55 -15.03 9.23
CA VAL A 333 -5.78 -13.85 8.79
C VAL A 333 -6.66 -12.60 8.76
N LEU A 334 -7.87 -12.69 8.20
CA LEU A 334 -8.82 -11.58 8.13
C LEU A 334 -9.27 -11.11 9.52
N LYS A 335 -9.53 -12.03 10.45
CA LYS A 335 -9.80 -11.69 11.86
C LYS A 335 -8.63 -10.94 12.49
N ALA A 336 -7.40 -11.43 12.28
CA ALA A 336 -6.21 -10.73 12.76
C ALA A 336 -6.07 -9.33 12.11
N PHE A 337 -6.43 -9.17 10.84
CA PHE A 337 -6.44 -7.84 10.21
C PHE A 337 -7.48 -6.91 10.83
N ASP A 338 -8.70 -7.37 11.05
CA ASP A 338 -9.76 -6.57 11.68
C ASP A 338 -9.38 -6.14 13.11
N GLU A 339 -8.88 -7.07 13.92
CA GLU A 339 -8.42 -6.81 15.29
C GLU A 339 -7.32 -5.74 15.38
N PHE A 340 -6.46 -5.63 14.36
CA PHE A 340 -5.33 -4.70 14.33
C PHE A 340 -5.56 -3.47 13.45
N GLY A 341 -6.75 -3.28 12.88
CA GLY A 341 -7.03 -2.11 12.07
C GLY A 341 -6.43 -2.15 10.64
N VAL A 342 -6.14 -3.33 10.09
CA VAL A 342 -5.36 -3.51 8.86
C VAL A 342 -6.23 -3.46 7.61
N GLU A 343 -5.96 -2.52 6.70
CA GLU A 343 -6.61 -2.46 5.39
C GLU A 343 -6.26 -3.69 4.54
N VAL A 344 -7.23 -4.23 3.78
CA VAL A 344 -7.02 -5.43 2.97
C VAL A 344 -6.53 -5.10 1.56
N LEU A 345 -5.44 -5.76 1.14
CA LEU A 345 -5.01 -5.88 -0.26
C LEU A 345 -5.30 -7.30 -0.78
N VAL A 346 -6.04 -7.39 -1.88
CA VAL A 346 -6.29 -8.64 -2.61
C VAL A 346 -5.25 -8.80 -3.71
N GLU A 347 -4.34 -9.77 -3.56
CA GLU A 347 -3.32 -10.12 -4.56
C GLU A 347 -3.80 -11.20 -5.55
N SER A 348 -4.92 -11.86 -5.28
CA SER A 348 -5.54 -12.73 -6.29
C SER A 348 -6.10 -11.91 -7.44
N ALA A 349 -5.91 -12.37 -8.67
CA ALA A 349 -6.50 -11.71 -9.84
C ALA A 349 -8.03 -11.77 -9.76
N VAL A 350 -8.68 -10.60 -9.78
CA VAL A 350 -10.13 -10.46 -9.93
C VAL A 350 -10.38 -10.05 -11.38
N ARG A 351 -10.90 -10.93 -12.24
CA ARG A 351 -11.08 -10.68 -13.68
C ARG A 351 -12.53 -10.48 -14.10
N GLY A 352 -13.49 -10.82 -13.25
CA GLY A 352 -14.91 -10.71 -13.55
C GLY A 352 -15.78 -11.14 -12.37
N GLU A 353 -17.08 -11.31 -12.64
CA GLU A 353 -18.11 -11.53 -11.62
C GLU A 353 -17.80 -12.70 -10.68
N LYS A 354 -17.40 -13.85 -11.23
CA LYS A 354 -17.12 -15.06 -10.43
C LYS A 354 -15.99 -14.85 -9.43
N ASP A 355 -14.92 -14.16 -9.83
CA ASP A 355 -13.77 -13.89 -8.95
C ASP A 355 -14.18 -12.90 -7.86
N LEU A 356 -14.99 -11.91 -8.21
CA LEU A 356 -15.51 -10.93 -7.27
C LEU A 356 -16.50 -11.55 -6.27
N GLU A 357 -17.42 -12.41 -6.72
CA GLU A 357 -18.33 -13.16 -5.86
C GLU A 357 -17.56 -14.04 -4.85
N ALA A 358 -16.45 -14.65 -5.28
CA ALA A 358 -15.59 -15.43 -4.41
C ALA A 358 -14.90 -14.56 -3.34
N LEU A 359 -14.42 -13.37 -3.74
CA LEU A 359 -13.86 -12.39 -2.82
C LEU A 359 -14.92 -11.89 -1.82
N VAL A 360 -16.09 -11.46 -2.29
CA VAL A 360 -17.17 -10.95 -1.45
C VAL A 360 -17.60 -11.99 -0.43
N ARG A 361 -17.86 -13.23 -0.87
CA ARG A 361 -18.19 -14.35 0.03
C ARG A 361 -17.14 -14.57 1.11
N LEU A 362 -15.86 -14.46 0.75
CA LEU A 362 -14.76 -14.63 1.69
C LEU A 362 -14.72 -13.51 2.74
N LEU A 363 -14.90 -12.26 2.31
CA LEU A 363 -14.92 -11.09 3.20
C LEU A 363 -16.16 -11.09 4.11
N GLU A 364 -17.32 -11.48 3.60
CA GLU A 364 -18.56 -11.61 4.38
C GLU A 364 -18.46 -12.67 5.49
N LYS A 365 -17.73 -13.75 5.26
CA LYS A 365 -17.50 -14.80 6.28
C LYS A 365 -16.58 -14.35 7.43
N ALA A 366 -15.84 -13.26 7.24
CA ALA A 366 -14.87 -12.76 8.23
C ALA A 366 -15.46 -11.73 9.21
N VAL A 367 -16.63 -11.16 8.86
CA VAL A 367 -17.46 -10.30 9.72
C VAL A 367 -18.49 -11.17 10.44
#